data_AF-A0A1X7TGD5-F1
#
_entry.id   AF-A0A1X7TGD5-F1
#
_cell.length_a   1.000
_cell.length_b   1.000
_cell.length_c   1.000
_cell.angle_alpha   90.00
_cell.angle_beta   90.00
_cell.angle_gamma   90.00
#
_symmetry.space_group_name_H-M   'P 1'
#
loop_
_entity.id
_entity.type
_entity.pdbx_description
1 polymer ?
#
loop_
_entity_poly.entity_id
_entity_poly.type
_entity_poly.pdbx_seq_one_letter_code
_entity_poly.pdbx_strand_id
1 'polypeptide(L)'
;MATPCVLWCLVLVDLILLSSEAELVQTSPSYTPLCPGDRLVLTCTTTTGSTFWRIPGQRNEAEPVSGPKVVEGLMLNVTSINGITITTTGIYQSINVSLNGSEVACAGASIIAVYATVTITIA
;
A
#
# COMPACT_ATOMS: atom_id res chain seq x y z
N MET A 1 12.45 17.87 37.73
CA MET A 1 12.16 16.42 37.83
C MET A 1 10.97 16.11 36.94
N ALA A 2 11.23 15.85 35.65
CA ALA A 2 10.19 15.46 34.71
C ALA A 2 9.76 14.02 35.03
N THR A 3 8.48 13.83 35.26
CA THR A 3 7.87 12.55 35.58
C THR A 3 8.06 11.57 34.40
N PRO A 4 8.53 10.34 34.64
CA PRO A 4 8.80 9.35 33.58
C PRO A 4 7.56 8.97 32.76
N CYS A 5 6.36 9.32 33.23
CA CYS A 5 5.10 9.10 32.53
C CYS A 5 4.90 10.03 31.31
N VAL A 6 5.46 11.25 31.34
CA VAL A 6 5.30 12.23 30.24
C VAL A 6 6.17 11.86 29.04
N LEU A 7 7.37 11.31 29.28
CA LEU A 7 8.24 10.83 28.21
C LEU A 7 7.62 9.66 27.43
N TRP A 8 6.91 8.75 28.11
CA TRP A 8 6.31 7.59 27.45
C TRP A 8 5.13 7.99 26.56
N CYS A 9 4.31 8.96 26.99
CA CYS A 9 3.24 9.50 26.16
C CYS A 9 3.77 10.27 24.95
N LEU A 10 4.85 11.05 25.09
CA LEU A 10 5.46 11.77 23.96
C LEU A 10 6.00 10.78 22.91
N VAL A 11 6.73 9.74 23.33
CA VAL A 11 7.22 8.69 22.43
C VAL A 11 6.07 7.99 21.68
N LEU A 12 4.94 7.74 22.35
CA LEU A 12 3.78 7.12 21.72
C LEU A 12 3.07 8.05 20.73
N VAL A 13 3.01 9.36 21.03
CA VAL A 13 2.43 10.38 20.13
C VAL A 13 3.31 10.60 18.90
N ASP A 14 4.63 10.70 19.07
CA ASP A 14 5.57 10.80 17.94
C ASP A 14 5.56 9.54 17.07
N LEU A 15 5.41 8.35 17.66
CA LEU A 15 5.28 7.09 16.91
C LEU A 15 3.98 7.05 16.06
N ILE A 16 2.90 7.68 16.53
CA ILE A 16 1.65 7.82 15.77
C ILE A 16 1.82 8.84 14.63
N LEU A 17 2.60 9.91 14.83
CA LEU A 17 2.94 10.89 13.80
C LEU A 17 3.81 10.33 12.66
N LEU A 18 4.53 9.23 12.91
CA LEU A 18 5.29 8.48 11.91
C LEU A 18 4.46 7.40 11.19
N SER A 19 3.17 7.29 11.47
CA SER A 19 2.30 6.36 10.74
C SER A 19 2.25 6.75 9.25
N SER A 20 2.37 5.74 8.40
CA SER A 20 2.23 5.89 6.95
C SER A 20 0.91 6.63 6.64
N GLU A 21 0.97 7.71 5.87
CA GLU A 21 -0.20 8.43 5.34
C GLU A 21 -1.01 7.60 4.32
N ALA A 22 -0.61 6.34 4.15
CA ALA A 22 -1.26 5.31 3.37
C ALA A 22 -1.52 4.06 4.24
N GLU A 23 -2.66 3.41 4.02
CA GLU A 23 -2.97 2.09 4.54
C GLU A 23 -3.13 1.14 3.35
N LEU A 24 -2.34 0.07 3.30
CA LEU A 24 -2.39 -0.94 2.24
C LEU A 24 -2.79 -2.30 2.83
N VAL A 25 -3.86 -2.88 2.31
CA VAL A 25 -4.44 -4.13 2.81
C VAL A 25 -4.77 -5.07 1.66
N GLN A 26 -4.50 -6.36 1.84
CA GLN A 26 -5.01 -7.40 0.97
C GLN A 26 -6.50 -7.64 1.27
N THR A 27 -7.37 -7.28 0.35
CA THR A 27 -8.83 -7.42 0.51
C THR A 27 -9.37 -8.69 -0.14
N SER A 28 -8.63 -9.30 -1.07
CA SER A 28 -8.98 -10.60 -1.62
C SER A 28 -7.76 -11.33 -2.20
N PRO A 29 -7.63 -12.65 -2.03
CA PRO A 29 -8.37 -13.45 -1.06
C PRO A 29 -7.99 -13.11 0.38
N SER A 30 -8.74 -13.57 1.38
CA SER A 30 -8.47 -13.26 2.80
C SER A 30 -7.43 -14.18 3.47
N TYR A 31 -6.87 -15.13 2.71
CA TYR A 31 -5.88 -16.07 3.20
C TYR A 31 -4.48 -15.75 2.65
N THR A 32 -3.48 -16.21 3.40
CA THR A 32 -2.08 -16.28 2.97
C THR A 32 -1.49 -17.60 3.50
N PRO A 33 -0.55 -18.24 2.81
CA PRO A 33 -0.05 -17.93 1.46
C PRO A 33 -1.11 -18.13 0.35
N LEU A 34 -0.95 -17.43 -0.77
CA LEU A 34 -1.85 -17.46 -1.93
C LEU A 34 -1.56 -18.68 -2.82
N CYS A 35 -2.53 -19.11 -3.63
CA CYS A 35 -2.34 -20.16 -4.62
C CYS A 35 -1.99 -19.55 -5.99
N PRO A 36 -1.10 -20.19 -6.78
CA PRO A 36 -0.88 -19.78 -8.17
C PRO A 36 -2.20 -19.76 -8.96
N GLY A 37 -2.44 -18.68 -9.71
CA GLY A 37 -3.70 -18.46 -10.43
C GLY A 37 -4.76 -17.69 -9.66
N ASP A 38 -4.58 -17.44 -8.36
CA ASP A 38 -5.53 -16.66 -7.58
C ASP A 38 -5.63 -15.22 -8.08
N ARG A 39 -6.82 -14.65 -7.95
CA ARG A 39 -7.06 -13.22 -8.15
C ARG A 39 -6.72 -12.46 -6.88
N LEU A 40 -5.66 -11.67 -6.90
CA LEU A 40 -5.22 -10.84 -5.78
C LEU A 40 -5.75 -9.40 -5.93
N VAL A 41 -6.41 -8.91 -4.90
CA VAL A 41 -6.93 -7.54 -4.77
C VAL A 41 -6.30 -6.89 -3.54
N LEU A 42 -5.57 -5.80 -3.79
CA LEU A 42 -4.98 -4.94 -2.79
C LEU A 42 -5.75 -3.63 -2.79
N THR A 43 -6.07 -3.12 -1.59
CA THR A 43 -6.71 -1.82 -1.42
C THR A 43 -5.75 -0.90 -0.71
N CYS A 44 -5.50 0.27 -1.29
CA CYS A 44 -4.75 1.33 -0.67
C CYS A 44 -5.65 2.53 -0.38
N THR A 45 -5.64 3.01 0.86
CA THR A 45 -6.31 4.26 1.26
C THR A 45 -5.26 5.28 1.67
N THR A 46 -5.37 6.49 1.16
CA THR A 46 -4.46 7.61 1.46
C THR A 46 -5.25 8.82 1.89
N THR A 47 -4.67 9.71 2.70
CA THR A 47 -5.33 10.92 3.22
C THR A 47 -4.71 12.23 2.71
N THR A 48 -3.83 12.14 1.70
CA THR A 48 -3.04 13.27 1.19
C THR A 48 -3.60 13.90 -0.09
N GLY A 49 -4.69 13.37 -0.64
CA GLY A 49 -5.25 13.78 -1.92
C GLY A 49 -4.50 13.25 -3.14
N SER A 50 -3.57 12.31 -2.95
CA SER A 50 -2.87 11.60 -4.03
C SER A 50 -2.51 10.20 -3.60
N THR A 51 -2.38 9.28 -4.56
CA THR A 51 -1.96 7.91 -4.28
C THR A 51 -0.90 7.48 -5.26
N PHE A 52 0.19 6.94 -4.74
CA PHE A 52 1.34 6.45 -5.49
C PHE A 52 1.54 4.96 -5.20
N TRP A 53 1.73 4.17 -6.24
CA TRP A 53 1.99 2.73 -6.13
C TRP A 53 3.40 2.40 -6.58
N ARG A 54 4.10 1.61 -5.78
CA ARG A 54 5.37 1.00 -6.16
C ARG A 54 5.13 -0.48 -6.40
N ILE A 55 5.43 -0.88 -7.62
CA ILE A 55 5.06 -2.19 -8.17
C ILE A 55 6.34 -2.98 -8.42
N PRO A 56 6.36 -4.28 -8.10
CA PRO A 56 7.52 -5.12 -8.40
C PRO A 56 7.81 -5.13 -9.90
N GLY A 57 9.09 -5.03 -10.25
CA GLY A 57 9.54 -4.92 -11.65
C GLY A 57 9.70 -3.48 -12.17
N GLN A 58 9.11 -2.50 -11.49
CA GLN A 58 9.31 -1.09 -11.84
C GLN A 58 10.63 -0.54 -11.27
N ARG A 59 11.34 0.28 -12.05
CA ARG A 59 12.59 0.95 -11.62
C ARG A 59 12.30 2.02 -10.57
N ASN A 60 12.17 1.63 -9.30
CA ASN A 60 12.18 2.47 -8.09
C ASN A 60 11.20 3.66 -7.98
N GLU A 61 10.51 4.03 -9.06
CA GLU A 61 9.59 5.16 -9.12
C GLU A 61 8.18 4.68 -8.76
N ALA A 62 7.49 5.44 -7.91
CA ALA A 62 6.11 5.19 -7.56
C ALA A 62 5.19 5.90 -8.56
N GLU A 63 4.19 5.19 -9.06
CA GLU A 63 3.27 5.67 -10.10
C GLU A 63 2.07 6.38 -9.49
N PRO A 64 1.77 7.63 -9.87
CA PRO A 64 0.55 8.29 -9.45
C PRO A 64 -0.67 7.60 -10.07
N VAL A 65 -1.71 7.41 -9.27
CA VAL A 65 -2.99 6.82 -9.71
C VAL A 65 -4.03 7.91 -9.88
N SER A 66 -4.25 8.30 -11.13
CA SER A 66 -5.28 9.27 -11.53
C SER A 66 -6.48 8.61 -12.23
N GLY A 67 -6.42 7.31 -12.50
CA GLY A 67 -7.45 6.55 -13.20
C GLY A 67 -7.04 5.10 -13.45
N PRO A 68 -7.84 4.33 -14.22
CA PRO A 68 -7.54 2.94 -14.53
C PRO A 68 -6.25 2.83 -15.37
N LYS A 69 -5.25 2.13 -14.84
CA LYS A 69 -3.96 1.90 -15.48
C LYS A 69 -3.49 0.47 -15.22
N VAL A 70 -2.72 -0.11 -16.13
CA VAL A 70 -2.05 -1.40 -15.91
C VAL A 70 -0.55 -1.18 -15.94
N VAL A 71 0.15 -1.64 -14.91
CA VAL A 71 1.61 -1.54 -14.78
C VAL A 71 2.13 -2.88 -14.29
N GLU A 72 3.05 -3.50 -15.03
CA GLU A 72 3.63 -4.82 -14.71
C GLU A 72 2.58 -5.89 -14.34
N GLY A 73 1.42 -5.86 -15.01
CA GLY A 73 0.31 -6.80 -14.78
C GLY A 73 -0.60 -6.46 -13.59
N LEU A 74 -0.27 -5.45 -12.78
CA LEU A 74 -1.14 -4.92 -11.74
C LEU A 74 -2.08 -3.87 -12.33
N MET A 75 -3.39 -4.15 -12.28
CA MET A 75 -4.42 -3.20 -12.67
C MET A 75 -4.72 -2.26 -11.52
N LEU A 76 -4.31 -1.01 -11.64
CA LEU A 76 -4.59 0.06 -10.69
C LEU A 76 -5.88 0.79 -11.06
N ASN A 77 -6.73 1.10 -10.09
CA ASN A 77 -7.92 1.90 -10.30
C ASN A 77 -8.26 2.76 -9.07
N VAL A 78 -8.83 3.94 -9.30
CA VAL A 78 -9.39 4.76 -8.23
C VAL A 78 -10.81 4.27 -7.94
N THR A 79 -11.09 3.86 -6.71
CA THR A 79 -12.41 3.35 -6.32
C THR A 79 -13.24 4.39 -5.58
N SER A 80 -12.61 5.30 -4.85
CA SER A 80 -13.31 6.37 -4.14
C SER A 80 -12.42 7.59 -3.93
N ILE A 81 -13.03 8.77 -4.01
CA ILE A 81 -12.42 10.06 -3.66
C ILE A 81 -13.39 10.76 -2.71
N ASN A 82 -12.97 11.00 -1.47
CA ASN A 82 -13.74 11.71 -0.45
C ASN A 82 -12.87 12.82 0.16
N GLY A 83 -12.93 14.01 -0.44
CA GLY A 83 -12.06 15.13 -0.09
C GLY A 83 -10.59 14.80 -0.38
N ILE A 84 -9.77 14.80 0.66
CA ILE A 84 -8.35 14.41 0.58
C ILE A 84 -8.13 12.90 0.75
N THR A 85 -9.16 12.15 1.09
CA THR A 85 -9.06 10.70 1.22
C THR A 85 -9.27 10.04 -0.14
N ILE A 86 -8.25 9.36 -0.66
CA ILE A 86 -8.33 8.62 -1.92
C ILE A 86 -8.15 7.13 -1.62
N THR A 87 -9.11 6.34 -2.09
CA THR A 87 -9.03 4.87 -2.10
C THR A 87 -8.77 4.38 -3.51
N THR A 88 -7.75 3.55 -3.64
CA THR A 88 -7.35 2.91 -4.89
C THR A 88 -7.25 1.41 -4.70
N THR A 89 -7.43 0.66 -5.78
CA THR A 89 -7.25 -0.79 -5.79
C THR A 89 -6.19 -1.19 -6.80
N GLY A 90 -5.36 -2.16 -6.42
CA GLY A 90 -4.44 -2.87 -7.29
C GLY A 90 -4.92 -4.31 -7.45
N ILE A 91 -5.10 -4.77 -8.68
CA ILE A 91 -5.66 -6.09 -8.98
C ILE A 91 -4.72 -6.87 -9.90
N TYR A 92 -4.23 -8.01 -9.43
CA TYR A 92 -3.72 -9.06 -10.31
C TYR A 92 -4.85 -10.02 -10.63
N GLN A 93 -5.20 -10.18 -11.91
CA GLN A 93 -6.27 -11.10 -12.31
C GLN A 93 -5.91 -12.56 -12.05
N SER A 94 -4.63 -12.90 -12.16
CA SER A 94 -4.09 -14.23 -11.91
C SER A 94 -2.64 -14.05 -11.46
N ILE A 95 -2.34 -14.41 -10.21
CA ILE A 95 -0.98 -14.32 -9.69
C ILE A 95 -0.12 -15.47 -10.24
N ASN A 96 1.13 -15.15 -10.58
CA ASN A 96 2.12 -16.13 -11.03
C ASN A 96 3.15 -16.36 -9.91
N VAL A 97 3.73 -17.56 -9.84
CA VAL A 97 4.79 -17.91 -8.87
C VAL A 97 6.00 -16.98 -8.94
N SER A 98 6.21 -16.30 -10.07
CA SER A 98 7.24 -15.28 -10.25
C SER A 98 7.06 -14.05 -9.35
N LEU A 99 5.85 -13.82 -8.82
CA LEU A 99 5.54 -12.74 -7.88
C LEU A 99 5.80 -13.13 -6.42
N ASN A 100 6.17 -14.38 -6.13
CA ASN A 100 6.42 -14.82 -4.76
C ASN A 100 7.61 -14.06 -4.15
N GLY A 101 7.41 -13.49 -2.96
CA GLY A 101 8.37 -12.63 -2.28
C GLY A 101 8.46 -11.20 -2.83
N SER A 102 7.64 -10.85 -3.83
CA SER A 102 7.57 -9.48 -4.34
C SER A 102 6.84 -8.56 -3.38
N GLU A 103 7.31 -7.33 -3.24
CA GLU A 103 6.67 -6.31 -2.41
C GLU A 103 5.89 -5.33 -3.28
N VAL A 104 4.62 -5.14 -2.95
CA VAL A 104 3.79 -4.05 -3.48
C VAL A 104 3.66 -3.01 -2.39
N ALA A 105 3.83 -1.75 -2.76
CA ALA A 105 3.83 -0.67 -1.80
C ALA A 105 2.95 0.49 -2.29
N CYS A 106 2.37 1.22 -1.34
CA CYS A 106 1.52 2.36 -1.62
C CYS A 106 1.84 3.52 -0.66
N ALA A 107 1.74 4.75 -1.17
CA ALA A 107 2.01 5.96 -0.43
C ALA A 107 1.11 7.13 -0.84
N GLY A 108 0.91 8.07 0.08
CA GLY A 108 0.26 9.35 -0.21
C GLY A 108 1.16 10.36 -0.93
N ALA A 109 2.49 10.15 -0.97
CA ALA A 109 3.45 11.04 -1.64
C ALA A 109 4.63 10.25 -2.27
N SER A 110 5.23 10.79 -3.33
CA SER A 110 6.21 10.08 -4.18
C SER A 110 7.65 10.02 -3.61
N ILE A 111 8.08 10.98 -2.79
CA ILE A 111 9.51 11.23 -2.51
C ILE A 111 9.93 11.18 -1.03
N ILE A 112 9.00 11.27 -0.08
CA ILE A 112 9.30 11.33 1.38
C ILE A 112 8.29 10.51 2.21
N ALA A 113 7.40 9.75 1.57
CA ALA A 113 6.39 8.99 2.30
C ALA A 113 6.97 7.69 2.86
N VAL A 114 6.59 7.38 4.11
CA VAL A 114 6.59 6.01 4.60
C VAL A 114 5.59 5.24 3.75
N TYR A 115 6.05 4.22 3.04
CA TYR A 115 5.18 3.39 2.22
C TYR A 115 4.48 2.35 3.10
N ALA A 116 3.19 2.14 2.88
CA ALA A 116 2.52 0.93 3.32
C ALA A 116 2.86 -0.19 2.35
N THR A 117 3.40 -1.30 2.86
CA THR A 117 3.92 -2.41 2.06
C THR A 117 3.18 -3.70 2.34
N VAL A 118 2.95 -4.49 1.30
CA VAL A 118 2.44 -5.86 1.38
C VAL A 118 3.38 -6.76 0.58
N THR A 119 3.87 -7.81 1.22
CA THR A 119 4.65 -8.86 0.57
C THR A 119 3.71 -9.94 0.03
N ILE A 120 3.87 -10.29 -1.24
CA ILE A 120 3.10 -11.36 -1.88
C ILE A 120 3.75 -12.70 -1.52
N THR A 121 3.02 -13.56 -0.82
CA THR A 121 3.48 -14.91 -0.46
C THR A 121 2.63 -15.95 -1.17
N ILE A 122 3.26 -16.85 -1.92
CA ILE A 122 2.61 -17.90 -2.72
C ILE A 122 3.11 -19.27 -2.25
N ALA A 123 2.20 -20.23 -2.08
CA ALA A 123 2.46 -21.61 -1.65
C ALA A 123 2.89 -22.53 -2.78
#